data_AF-A0A327KRF4-F1
#
_entry.id   AF-A0A327KRF4-F1
#
_cell.length_a   1.000
_cell.length_b   1.000
_cell.length_c   1.000
_cell.angle_alpha   90.00
_cell.angle_beta   90.00
_cell.angle_gamma   90.00
#
_symmetry.space_group_name_H-M   'P 1'
#
loop_
_entity.id
_entity.type
_entity.pdbx_description
1 polymer ?
#
loop_
_entity_poly.entity_id
_entity_poly.type
_entity_poly.pdbx_seq_one_letter_code
_entity_poly.pdbx_strand_id
1 'polypeptide(L)'
;MGRFARVCGCGRVVRPGEPCSCRPARAPDLRPSARQRGYDHEWEQLRASVLAEQPRCAKCGAPAEHVDHIQPVRFRPDLRLVRSNLRPLCERCHNARSARQQAEWRRREGGV
;
A
#
# COMPACT_ATOMS: atom_id res chain seq x y z
N MET A 1 -22.91 -6.92 31.05
CA MET A 1 -21.87 -7.82 31.56
C MET A 1 -20.58 -7.02 31.79
N GLY A 2 -20.13 -6.91 33.04
CA GLY A 2 -18.89 -6.20 33.38
C GLY A 2 -17.67 -7.02 32.97
N ARG A 3 -16.69 -6.38 32.32
CA ARG A 3 -15.40 -7.01 32.04
C ARG A 3 -14.61 -7.03 33.36
N PHE A 4 -14.05 -8.17 33.75
CA PHE A 4 -13.27 -8.32 34.98
C PHE A 4 -11.79 -8.04 34.74
N ALA A 5 -11.08 -7.66 35.81
CA ALA A 5 -9.62 -7.55 35.77
C ALA A 5 -9.00 -8.92 35.44
N ARG A 6 -7.89 -8.93 34.71
CA ARG A 6 -7.20 -10.16 34.29
C ARG A 6 -5.74 -10.14 34.72
N VAL A 7 -5.16 -11.30 34.97
CA VAL A 7 -3.71 -11.43 35.19
C VAL A 7 -3.02 -11.58 33.83
N CYS A 8 -2.03 -10.74 33.56
CA CYS A 8 -1.17 -10.87 32.37
C CYS A 8 -0.15 -12.00 32.59
N GLY A 9 0.38 -12.59 31.50
CA GLY A 9 1.44 -13.60 31.59
C GLY A 9 2.73 -13.14 32.28
N CYS A 10 2.92 -11.83 32.47
CA CYS A 10 4.01 -11.27 33.28
C CYS A 10 3.69 -11.19 34.79
N GLY A 11 2.55 -11.71 35.24
CA GLY A 11 2.13 -11.73 36.66
C GLY A 11 1.40 -10.48 37.16
N ARG A 12 1.24 -9.43 36.35
CA ARG A 12 0.56 -8.17 36.77
C ARG A 12 -0.95 -8.25 36.54
N VAL A 13 -1.74 -7.75 37.49
CA VAL A 13 -3.19 -7.56 37.32
C VAL A 13 -3.45 -6.36 36.42
N VAL A 14 -4.24 -6.56 35.37
CA VAL A 14 -4.56 -5.57 34.33
C VAL A 14 -6.05 -5.25 34.41
N ARG A 15 -6.37 -3.95 34.43
CA ARG A 15 -7.75 -3.48 34.45
C ARG A 15 -8.45 -3.79 33.11
N PRO A 16 -9.77 -3.93 33.12
CA PRO A 16 -10.54 -4.10 31.89
C PRO A 16 -10.30 -2.93 30.93
N GLY A 17 -9.94 -3.23 29.68
CA GLY A 17 -9.72 -2.20 28.65
C GLY A 17 -8.31 -1.60 28.61
N GLU A 18 -7.46 -1.89 29.60
CA GLU A 18 -6.07 -1.40 29.61
C GLU A 18 -5.10 -2.45 29.04
N PRO A 19 -4.07 -2.03 28.27
CA PRO A 19 -2.95 -2.89 27.90
C PRO A 19 -1.99 -3.05 29.09
N CYS A 20 -1.34 -4.21 29.20
CA CYS A 20 -0.25 -4.38 30.16
C CYS A 20 1.00 -3.68 29.64
N SER A 21 1.80 -3.06 30.51
CA SER A 21 3.05 -2.40 30.12
C SER A 21 4.06 -3.34 29.44
N CYS A 22 4.06 -4.63 29.77
CA CYS A 22 4.93 -5.62 29.13
C CYS A 22 4.46 -6.02 27.71
N ARG A 23 3.23 -5.64 27.34
CA ARG A 23 2.60 -5.98 26.07
C ARG A 23 1.79 -4.76 25.61
N PRO A 24 2.49 -3.66 25.27
CA PRO A 24 1.84 -2.41 24.92
C PRO A 24 0.90 -2.63 23.72
N ALA A 25 -0.17 -1.85 23.68
CA ALA A 25 -1.06 -1.87 22.53
C ALA A 25 -0.27 -1.54 21.26
N ARG A 26 -0.61 -2.21 20.15
CA ARG A 26 -0.05 -1.87 18.85
C ARG A 26 -0.36 -0.40 18.56
N ALA A 27 0.66 0.37 18.15
CA ALA A 27 0.46 1.75 17.75
C ALA A 27 -0.66 1.83 16.70
N PRO A 28 -1.54 2.85 16.78
CA PRO A 28 -2.59 3.04 15.79
C PRO A 28 -1.95 3.18 14.40
N ASP A 29 -2.58 2.56 13.41
CA ASP A 29 -2.16 2.71 12.02
C ASP A 29 -2.58 4.09 11.52
N LEU A 30 -1.63 5.03 11.46
CA LEU A 30 -1.86 6.40 11.03
C LEU A 30 -1.88 6.57 9.50
N ARG A 31 -1.79 5.48 8.73
CA ARG A 31 -1.79 5.55 7.26
C ARG A 31 -3.17 5.99 6.75
N PRO A 32 -3.26 6.95 5.81
CA PRO A 32 -4.53 7.34 5.19
C PRO A 32 -5.23 6.14 4.56
N SER A 33 -6.56 6.14 4.51
CA SER A 33 -7.36 5.06 3.90
C SER A 33 -6.98 4.84 2.43
N ALA A 34 -7.22 3.64 1.89
CA ALA A 34 -6.91 3.34 0.49
C ALA A 34 -7.52 4.38 -0.48
N ARG A 35 -8.76 4.79 -0.21
CA ARG A 35 -9.48 5.80 -0.98
C ARG A 35 -8.79 7.17 -0.91
N GLN A 36 -8.36 7.59 0.27
CA GLN A 36 -7.57 8.83 0.46
C GLN A 36 -6.18 8.77 -0.19
N ARG A 37 -5.62 7.57 -0.39
CA ARG A 37 -4.35 7.37 -1.10
C ARG A 37 -4.51 7.33 -2.63
N GLY A 38 -5.72 7.53 -3.16
CA GLY A 38 -5.99 7.56 -4.59
C GLY A 38 -6.40 6.22 -5.20
N TYR A 39 -6.85 5.25 -4.40
CA TYR A 39 -7.59 4.06 -4.86
C TYR A 39 -9.10 4.34 -4.77
N ASP A 40 -9.57 5.28 -5.58
CA ASP A 40 -10.98 5.64 -5.69
C ASP A 40 -11.64 4.92 -6.87
N HIS A 41 -12.96 5.12 -7.00
CA HIS A 41 -13.79 4.48 -8.02
C HIS A 41 -13.32 4.80 -9.46
N GLU A 42 -12.77 6.00 -9.70
CA GLU A 42 -12.20 6.36 -11.00
C GLU A 42 -10.98 5.51 -11.33
N TRP A 43 -10.09 5.31 -10.36
CA TRP A 43 -8.93 4.44 -10.53
C TRP A 43 -9.31 2.98 -10.77
N GLU A 44 -10.30 2.46 -10.04
CA GLU A 44 -10.76 1.07 -10.22
C GLU A 44 -11.27 0.81 -11.64
N GLN A 45 -12.10 1.73 -12.17
CA GLN A 45 -12.61 1.64 -13.54
C GLN A 45 -11.48 1.75 -14.58
N LEU A 46 -10.59 2.72 -14.43
CA LEU A 46 -9.46 2.91 -15.35
C LEU A 46 -8.52 1.70 -15.33
N ARG A 47 -8.24 1.14 -14.14
CA ARG A 47 -7.45 -0.08 -14.00
C ARG A 47 -8.08 -1.25 -14.74
N ALA A 48 -9.40 -1.44 -14.61
CA ALA A 48 -10.11 -2.50 -15.31
C ALA A 48 -10.02 -2.33 -16.84
N SER A 49 -10.22 -1.11 -17.36
CA SER A 49 -10.06 -0.80 -18.80
C SER A 49 -8.64 -1.07 -19.30
N VAL A 50 -7.61 -0.65 -18.57
CA VAL A 50 -6.20 -0.88 -18.95
C VAL A 50 -5.89 -2.38 -19.05
N LEU A 51 -6.36 -3.20 -18.10
CA LEU A 51 -6.11 -4.64 -18.10
C LEU A 51 -6.92 -5.38 -19.18
N ALA A 52 -8.12 -4.90 -19.50
CA ALA A 52 -8.91 -5.46 -20.59
C ALA A 52 -8.28 -5.17 -21.97
N GLU A 53 -7.78 -3.95 -22.17
CA GLU A 53 -7.18 -3.54 -23.44
C GLU A 53 -5.76 -4.07 -23.63
N GLN A 54 -5.01 -4.24 -22.54
CA GLN A 54 -3.63 -4.72 -22.56
C GLN A 54 -3.44 -5.84 -21.52
N PRO A 55 -3.88 -7.07 -21.84
CA PRO A 55 -3.89 -8.18 -20.88
C PRO A 55 -2.49 -8.78 -20.63
N ARG A 56 -1.45 -8.25 -21.28
CA ARG A 56 -0.07 -8.73 -21.17
C ARG A 56 0.83 -7.70 -20.50
N CYS A 57 1.76 -8.18 -19.69
CA CYS A 57 2.78 -7.40 -19.03
C CYS A 57 3.64 -6.67 -20.05
N ALA A 58 3.68 -5.35 -19.95
CA ALA A 58 4.46 -4.49 -20.85
C ALA A 58 5.98 -4.75 -20.80
N LYS A 59 6.48 -5.48 -19.79
CA LYS A 59 7.90 -5.78 -19.61
C LYS A 59 8.32 -7.16 -20.09
N CYS A 60 7.48 -8.18 -19.91
CA CYS A 60 7.85 -9.57 -20.17
C CYS A 60 6.82 -10.39 -20.95
N GLY A 61 5.65 -9.83 -21.29
CA GLY A 61 4.61 -10.51 -22.09
C GLY A 61 3.74 -11.54 -21.35
N ALA A 62 4.06 -11.87 -20.08
CA ALA A 62 3.23 -12.70 -19.20
C ALA A 62 1.86 -12.04 -18.92
N PRO A 63 0.84 -12.77 -18.44
CA PRO A 63 -0.45 -12.17 -18.06
C PRO A 63 -0.26 -11.00 -17.07
N ALA A 64 -0.96 -9.89 -17.32
CA ALA A 64 -0.92 -8.72 -16.45
C ALA A 64 -2.03 -8.79 -15.41
N GLU A 65 -1.68 -8.44 -14.17
CA GLU A 65 -2.58 -8.45 -13.01
C GLU A 65 -2.58 -7.11 -12.28
N HIS A 66 -1.59 -6.27 -12.55
CA HIS A 66 -1.41 -4.98 -11.92
C HIS A 66 -1.26 -3.87 -12.96
N VAL A 67 -1.62 -2.66 -12.57
CA VAL A 67 -1.37 -1.45 -13.36
C VAL A 67 -0.49 -0.54 -12.52
N ASP A 68 0.65 -0.17 -13.09
CA ASP A 68 1.69 0.64 -12.45
C ASP A 68 1.76 2.02 -13.11
N HIS A 69 1.96 3.05 -12.30
CA HIS A 69 2.23 4.40 -12.79
C HIS A 69 3.69 4.51 -13.24
N ILE A 70 3.93 4.87 -14.50
CA ILE A 70 5.28 5.06 -15.06
C ILE A 70 6.00 6.18 -14.29
N GLN A 71 5.35 7.34 -14.18
CA GLN A 71 5.74 8.43 -13.29
C GLN A 71 4.94 8.30 -11.98
N PRO A 72 5.62 8.22 -10.81
CA PRO A 72 4.94 8.01 -9.54
C PRO A 72 3.99 9.15 -9.18
N VAL A 73 2.78 8.81 -8.73
CA VAL A 73 1.75 9.76 -8.25
C VAL A 73 2.30 10.72 -7.19
N ARG A 74 3.23 10.25 -6.36
CA ARG A 74 3.91 11.07 -5.33
C ARG A 74 4.57 12.33 -5.91
N PHE A 75 5.11 12.26 -7.12
CA PHE A 75 5.79 13.39 -7.78
C PHE A 75 4.95 14.03 -8.89
N ARG A 76 4.04 13.26 -9.50
CA ARG A 76 3.17 13.69 -10.60
C ARG A 76 1.72 13.31 -10.32
N PRO A 77 1.09 13.94 -9.32
CA PRO A 77 -0.30 13.64 -8.98
C PRO A 77 -1.26 13.99 -10.12
N ASP A 78 -0.89 14.96 -10.96
CA ASP A 78 -1.59 15.34 -12.18
C ASP A 78 -1.69 14.20 -13.21
N LEU A 79 -0.75 13.25 -13.18
CA LEU A 79 -0.73 12.10 -14.09
C LEU A 79 -1.38 10.84 -13.52
N ARG A 80 -2.09 10.93 -12.38
CA ARG A 80 -2.65 9.75 -11.69
C ARG A 80 -3.62 8.94 -12.56
N LEU A 81 -4.49 9.63 -13.30
CA LEU A 81 -5.53 9.04 -14.16
C LEU A 81 -5.20 9.16 -15.66
N VAL A 82 -3.96 9.55 -16.00
CA VAL A 82 -3.55 9.74 -17.39
C VAL A 82 -3.15 8.40 -18.00
N ARG A 83 -3.91 7.94 -18.99
CA ARG A 83 -3.74 6.62 -19.62
C ARG A 83 -2.31 6.32 -20.10
N SER A 84 -1.63 7.30 -20.69
CA SER A 84 -0.24 7.16 -21.17
C SER A 84 0.79 7.05 -20.05
N ASN A 85 0.42 7.39 -18.81
CA ASN A 85 1.25 7.21 -17.63
C ASN A 85 1.02 5.85 -16.95
N LEU A 86 0.18 4.98 -17.51
CA LEU A 86 -0.16 3.67 -16.94
C LEU A 86 0.44 2.55 -17.77
N ARG A 87 0.91 1.49 -17.10
CA ARG A 87 1.35 0.26 -17.77
C ARG A 87 0.83 -0.99 -17.06
N PRO A 88 0.38 -2.01 -17.81
CA PRO A 88 0.06 -3.32 -17.26
C PRO A 88 1.33 -4.11 -16.94
N LEU A 89 1.36 -4.75 -15.77
CA LEU A 89 2.47 -5.59 -15.32
C LEU A 89 1.95 -6.89 -14.68
N CYS A 90 2.74 -7.96 -14.81
CA CYS A 90 2.58 -9.14 -13.95
C CYS A 90 3.10 -8.86 -12.54
N GLU A 91 2.68 -9.65 -11.56
CA GLU A 91 3.10 -9.51 -10.15
C GLU A 91 4.62 -9.41 -9.98
N ARG A 92 5.38 -10.33 -10.60
CA ARG A 92 6.85 -10.34 -10.51
C ARG A 92 7.48 -9.02 -10.98
N CYS A 93 7.04 -8.50 -12.12
CA CYS A 93 7.59 -7.26 -12.67
C CYS A 93 7.16 -6.03 -11.85
N HIS A 94 5.92 -6.04 -11.35
CA HIS A 94 5.38 -5.00 -10.48
C HIS A 94 6.15 -4.91 -9.16
N ASN A 95 6.41 -6.05 -8.52
CA ASN A 95 7.17 -6.11 -7.26
C ASN A 95 8.62 -5.63 -7.44
N ALA A 96 9.28 -6.04 -8.52
CA ALA A 96 10.62 -5.56 -8.86
C ALA A 96 10.66 -4.04 -9.10
N ARG A 97 9.64 -3.48 -9.76
CA ARG A 97 9.53 -2.02 -9.94
C ARG A 97 9.30 -1.30 -8.62
N SER A 98 8.41 -1.82 -7.77
CA SER A 98 8.12 -1.25 -6.46
C SER A 98 9.35 -1.21 -5.57
N ALA A 99 10.14 -2.30 -5.53
CA ALA A 99 11.40 -2.36 -4.79
C ALA A 99 12.40 -1.30 -5.29
N ARG A 100 12.54 -1.15 -6.62
CA ARG A 100 13.39 -0.11 -7.22
C ARG A 100 12.91 1.30 -6.84
N GLN A 101 11.60 1.56 -6.88
CA GLN A 101 11.03 2.84 -6.48
C GLN A 101 11.32 3.17 -5.02
N GLN A 102 11.16 2.21 -4.11
CA GLN A 102 11.48 2.40 -2.70
C GLN A 102 12.96 2.71 -2.48
N ALA A 103 13.87 2.03 -3.19
CA ALA A 103 15.29 2.32 -3.14
C ALA A 103 15.62 3.72 -3.70
N GLU A 104 14.93 4.14 -4.76
CA GLU A 104 15.02 5.51 -5.32
C GLU A 104 14.54 6.56 -4.30
N TRP A 105 13.43 6.31 -3.59
CA TRP A 105 12.94 7.21 -2.55
C TRP A 105 13.90 7.33 -1.38
N ARG A 106 14.40 6.21 -0.84
CA ARG A 106 15.37 6.22 0.27
C ARG A 106 16.64 7.01 -0.08
N ARG A 107 17.15 6.88 -1.32
CA ARG A 107 18.32 7.65 -1.76
C ARG A 107 18.06 9.16 -1.87
N ARG A 108 16.83 9.56 -2.23
CA ARG A 108 16.46 10.97 -2.36
C ARG A 108 16.08 11.62 -1.03
N GLU A 109 15.56 10.84 -0.09
CA GLU A 109 15.11 11.31 1.23
C GLU A 109 16.17 11.16 2.34
N GLY A 110 17.17 10.29 2.16
CA GLY A 110 18.30 10.09 3.07
C GLY A 110 19.50 11.00 2.80
N GLY A 111 19.28 12.16 2.16
CA GLY A 111 20.30 13.17 1.86
C GLY A 111 20.22 14.39 2.79
N VAL A 112 20.04 14.16 4.09
CA VAL A 112 20.23 15.12 5.18
C VAL A 112 21.20 14.51 6.18
#